data_AF-W5W621-F1
#
_entry.id   AF-W5W621-F1
#
_cell.length_a   1.000
_cell.length_b   1.000
_cell.length_c   1.000
_cell.angle_alpha   90.00
_cell.angle_beta   90.00
_cell.angle_gamma   90.00
#
_symmetry.space_group_name_H-M   'P 1'
#
loop_
_entity.id
_entity.type
_entity.pdbx_description
1 polymer ?
#
loop_
_entity_poly.entity_id
_entity_poly.type
_entity_poly.pdbx_seq_one_letter_code
_entity_poly.pdbx_strand_id
1 'polypeptide(L)'
;MAANADDVIDQAICQLGEAKTLEDVQEIVRCAARRAVNAHGATMVLLEGDQCYYLDEDSMSPLWKGMRFPAANCISGWAMLNGETVVIPDIRVDSRIPQKAYRPTFVRSLVMTPIRRESPIGAIGAYWALCHCATDVEVGALEALGAAAGEVMVHRGLPSTAPPYAPLVNACVRPTPAASGSRAASAGTGAPADGRCGVGRGW
;
A
#
# COMPACT_ATOMS: atom_id res chain seq x y z
N MET A 1 12.29 -4.46 -14.06
CA MET A 1 11.96 -5.71 -13.35
C MET A 1 10.89 -5.37 -12.34
N ALA A 2 9.73 -6.04 -12.38
CA ALA A 2 8.75 -5.89 -11.32
C ALA A 2 9.41 -6.37 -10.01
N ALA A 3 9.23 -5.63 -8.92
CA ALA A 3 9.71 -6.09 -7.61
C ALA A 3 8.99 -7.39 -7.24
N ASN A 4 9.71 -8.36 -6.64
CA ASN A 4 9.08 -9.56 -6.12
C ASN A 4 8.11 -9.17 -4.99
N ALA A 5 7.02 -9.91 -4.81
CA ALA A 5 6.05 -9.64 -3.75
C ALA A 5 6.73 -9.62 -2.38
N ASP A 6 7.65 -10.56 -2.13
CA ASP A 6 8.43 -10.65 -0.90
C ASP A 6 9.26 -9.38 -0.65
N ASP A 7 9.98 -8.88 -1.67
CA ASP A 7 10.78 -7.65 -1.55
C ASP A 7 9.92 -6.44 -1.18
N VAL A 8 8.71 -6.36 -1.76
CA VAL A 8 7.76 -5.27 -1.47
C VAL A 8 7.28 -5.35 -0.03
N ILE A 9 6.95 -6.55 0.46
CA ILE A 9 6.50 -6.76 1.84
C ILE A 9 7.62 -6.51 2.83
N ASP A 10 8.83 -7.02 2.60
CA ASP A 10 9.99 -6.78 3.47
C ASP A 10 10.32 -5.28 3.57
N GLN A 11 10.28 -4.57 2.45
CA GLN A 11 10.44 -3.12 2.43
C GLN A 11 9.34 -2.43 3.24
N ALA A 12 8.09 -2.82 3.06
CA ALA A 12 6.95 -2.23 3.75
C ALA A 12 7.03 -2.46 5.27
N ILE A 13 7.43 -3.66 5.72
CA ILE A 13 7.63 -3.97 7.14
C ILE A 13 8.72 -3.08 7.74
N CYS A 14 9.84 -2.91 7.04
CA CYS A 14 10.90 -1.98 7.49
C CYS A 14 10.36 -0.53 7.60
N GLN A 15 9.57 -0.08 6.63
CA GLN A 15 8.97 1.27 6.66
C GLN A 15 7.96 1.44 7.78
N LEU A 16 7.13 0.42 8.05
CA LEU A 16 6.17 0.41 9.16
C LEU A 16 6.90 0.51 10.51
N GLY A 17 8.08 -0.10 10.64
CA GLY A 17 8.93 0.05 11.82
C GLY A 17 9.29 1.50 12.16
N GLU A 18 9.37 2.37 11.17
CA GLU A 18 9.69 3.81 11.32
C GLU A 18 8.46 4.73 11.34
N ALA A 19 7.27 4.19 11.10
CA ALA A 19 6.02 4.95 11.05
C ALA A 19 5.71 5.59 12.41
N LYS A 20 5.29 6.87 12.40
CA LYS A 20 5.00 7.65 13.62
C LYS A 20 3.55 8.03 13.74
N THR A 21 2.82 8.05 12.63
CA THR A 21 1.41 8.43 12.61
C THR A 21 0.57 7.38 11.88
N LEU A 22 -0.75 7.48 12.05
CA LEU A 22 -1.70 6.63 11.32
C LEU A 22 -1.62 6.88 9.80
N GLU A 23 -1.34 8.12 9.40
CA GLU A 23 -1.15 8.52 8.00
C GLU A 23 0.08 7.85 7.37
N ASP A 24 1.18 7.71 8.12
CA ASP A 24 2.34 6.94 7.65
C ASP A 24 1.94 5.48 7.38
N VAL A 25 1.23 4.86 8.34
CA VAL A 25 0.79 3.46 8.24
C VAL A 25 -0.15 3.27 7.05
N GLN A 26 -1.18 4.12 6.90
CA GLN A 26 -2.17 3.98 5.83
C GLN A 26 -1.52 4.13 4.44
N GLU A 27 -0.56 5.04 4.29
CA GLU A 27 0.17 5.24 3.04
C GLU A 27 1.02 4.03 2.69
N ILE A 28 1.82 3.53 3.64
CA ILE A 28 2.68 2.36 3.44
C ILE A 28 1.82 1.14 3.08
N VAL A 29 0.76 0.88 3.86
CA VAL A 29 -0.10 -0.30 3.69
C VAL A 29 -0.79 -0.29 2.33
N ARG A 30 -1.46 0.80 1.92
CA ARG A 30 -2.18 0.83 0.64
C ARG A 30 -1.24 0.67 -0.56
N CYS A 31 -0.07 1.30 -0.51
CA CYS A 31 0.89 1.24 -1.61
C CYS A 31 1.55 -0.14 -1.70
N ALA A 32 1.96 -0.70 -0.56
CA ALA A 32 2.60 -2.02 -0.49
C ALA A 32 1.62 -3.12 -0.90
N ALA A 33 0.39 -3.12 -0.37
CA ALA A 33 -0.64 -4.08 -0.73
C ALA A 33 -0.89 -4.07 -2.24
N ARG A 34 -1.12 -2.90 -2.84
CA ARG A 34 -1.36 -2.79 -4.28
C ARG A 34 -0.20 -3.35 -5.12
N ARG A 35 1.03 -3.00 -4.76
CA ARG A 35 2.25 -3.42 -5.49
C ARG A 35 2.57 -4.89 -5.32
N ALA A 36 2.45 -5.43 -4.10
CA ALA A 36 2.82 -6.81 -3.78
C ALA A 36 1.99 -7.83 -4.57
N VAL A 37 0.70 -7.55 -4.77
CA VAL A 37 -0.23 -8.48 -5.45
C VAL A 37 -0.67 -8.00 -6.83
N ASN A 38 0.03 -7.00 -7.39
CA ASN A 38 -0.26 -6.39 -8.69
C ASN A 38 -1.75 -6.04 -8.87
N ALA A 39 -2.35 -5.44 -7.84
CA ALA A 39 -3.75 -5.06 -7.82
C ALA A 39 -4.01 -3.73 -8.53
N HIS A 40 -5.25 -3.55 -8.97
CA HIS A 40 -5.71 -2.31 -9.60
C HIS A 40 -6.11 -1.24 -8.58
N GLY A 41 -6.42 -1.66 -7.34
CA GLY A 41 -6.48 -0.78 -6.19
C GLY A 41 -6.30 -1.53 -4.88
N ALA A 42 -5.95 -0.80 -3.82
CA ALA A 42 -5.90 -1.31 -2.46
C ALA A 42 -6.38 -0.24 -1.47
N THR A 43 -6.84 -0.68 -0.30
CA THR A 43 -7.35 0.21 0.75
C THR A 43 -6.92 -0.28 2.12
N MET A 44 -6.86 0.65 3.07
CA MET A 44 -6.86 0.37 4.50
C MET A 44 -8.18 0.84 5.10
N VAL A 45 -8.79 -0.01 5.92
CA VAL A 45 -10.08 0.21 6.59
C VAL A 45 -9.84 0.11 8.10
N LEU A 46 -10.47 0.97 8.89
CA LEU A 46 -10.50 0.89 10.35
C LEU A 46 -11.84 0.35 10.86
N LEU A 47 -11.80 -0.40 11.95
CA LEU A 47 -12.99 -0.81 12.69
C LEU A 47 -13.27 0.18 13.83
N GLU A 48 -14.26 1.04 13.64
CA GLU A 48 -14.70 2.06 14.60
C GLU A 48 -16.02 1.62 15.24
N GLY A 49 -15.95 0.87 16.34
CA GLY A 49 -17.16 0.30 16.95
C GLY A 49 -17.83 -0.69 16.00
N ASP A 50 -19.04 -0.37 15.53
CA ASP A 50 -19.80 -1.19 14.57
C ASP A 50 -19.66 -0.71 13.12
N GLN A 51 -18.76 0.25 12.84
CA GLN A 51 -18.54 0.83 11.52
C GLN A 51 -17.17 0.46 10.95
N CYS A 52 -17.14 0.16 9.66
CA CYS A 52 -15.95 0.11 8.84
C CYS A 52 -15.72 1.49 8.21
N TYR A 53 -14.64 2.16 8.59
CA TYR A 53 -14.22 3.41 7.98
C TYR A 53 -13.11 3.17 6.95
N TYR A 54 -13.39 3.47 5.69
CA TYR A 54 -12.40 3.35 4.60
C TYR A 54 -11.44 4.53 4.68
N LEU A 55 -10.31 4.31 5.35
CA LEU A 55 -9.38 5.35 5.76
C LEU A 55 -8.66 5.98 4.57
N ASP A 56 -8.07 5.15 3.72
CA ASP A 56 -7.33 5.59 2.54
C ASP A 56 -7.30 4.52 1.45
N GLU A 57 -7.00 4.93 0.22
CA GLU A 57 -6.93 4.03 -0.93
C GLU A 57 -5.85 4.47 -1.94
N ASP A 58 -5.19 3.48 -2.54
CA ASP A 58 -4.34 3.63 -3.72
C ASP A 58 -4.99 2.85 -4.84
N SER A 59 -5.60 3.54 -5.81
CA SER A 59 -6.50 2.90 -6.77
C SER A 59 -6.49 3.61 -8.12
N MET A 60 -6.72 2.84 -9.20
CA MET A 60 -6.80 3.38 -10.56
C MET A 60 -8.02 4.29 -10.79
N SER A 61 -9.05 4.18 -9.94
CA SER A 61 -10.18 5.10 -9.89
C SER A 61 -10.70 5.23 -8.45
N PRO A 62 -11.44 6.30 -8.11
CA PRO A 62 -12.03 6.45 -6.78
C PRO A 62 -12.91 5.26 -6.39
N LEU A 63 -12.84 4.83 -5.13
CA LEU A 63 -13.67 3.80 -4.52
C LEU A 63 -14.46 4.37 -3.33
N TRP A 64 -14.01 4.12 -2.10
CA TRP A 64 -14.79 4.36 -0.87
C TRP A 64 -14.06 5.17 0.19
N LYS A 65 -12.85 5.68 -0.09
CA LYS A 65 -12.10 6.55 0.84
C LYS A 65 -12.98 7.63 1.47
N GLY A 66 -12.91 7.73 2.79
CA GLY A 66 -13.68 8.67 3.61
C GLY A 66 -15.10 8.21 3.95
N MET A 67 -15.57 7.08 3.42
CA MET A 67 -16.91 6.56 3.69
C MET A 67 -16.94 5.61 4.90
N ARG A 68 -18.12 5.48 5.51
CA ARG A 68 -18.42 4.53 6.59
C ARG A 68 -19.52 3.58 6.17
N PHE A 69 -19.37 2.32 6.54
CA PHE A 69 -20.38 1.28 6.34
C PHE A 69 -20.52 0.46 7.61
N PRO A 70 -21.73 -0.01 7.96
CA PRO A 70 -21.89 -0.96 9.05
C PRO A 70 -21.03 -2.20 8.82
N ALA A 71 -20.28 -2.64 9.83
CA ALA A 71 -19.41 -3.81 9.76
C ALA A 71 -20.21 -5.08 9.40
N ALA A 72 -21.46 -5.19 9.86
CA ALA A 72 -22.34 -6.29 9.50
C ALA A 72 -22.73 -6.34 8.00
N ASN A 73 -22.56 -5.23 7.25
CA ASN A 73 -23.07 -5.06 5.89
C ASN A 73 -21.96 -4.80 4.84
N CYS A 74 -20.70 -5.13 5.12
CA CYS A 74 -19.61 -5.00 4.17
C CYS A 74 -18.58 -6.12 4.28
N ILE A 75 -17.84 -6.37 3.21
CA ILE A 75 -16.88 -7.50 3.18
C ILE A 75 -15.67 -7.27 4.09
N SER A 76 -15.26 -6.00 4.28
CA SER A 76 -14.23 -5.63 5.28
C SER A 76 -14.69 -6.00 6.68
N GLY A 77 -15.94 -5.71 7.01
CA GLY A 77 -16.52 -6.09 8.29
C GLY A 77 -16.66 -7.60 8.43
N TRP A 78 -17.04 -8.33 7.37
CA TRP A 78 -17.03 -9.80 7.38
C TRP A 78 -15.63 -10.36 7.72
N ALA A 79 -14.58 -9.88 7.05
CA ALA A 79 -13.21 -10.33 7.29
C ALA A 79 -12.77 -10.10 8.74
N MET A 80 -13.09 -8.92 9.29
CA MET A 80 -12.79 -8.59 10.68
C MET A 80 -13.63 -9.42 11.66
N LEU A 81 -14.95 -9.48 11.51
CA LEU A 81 -15.82 -10.19 12.46
C LEU A 81 -15.55 -11.70 12.52
N ASN A 82 -15.04 -12.29 11.44
CA ASN A 82 -14.63 -13.71 11.42
C ASN A 82 -13.14 -13.91 11.76
N GLY A 83 -12.33 -12.85 11.81
CA GLY A 83 -10.88 -12.96 11.99
C GLY A 83 -10.17 -13.67 10.84
N GLU A 84 -10.76 -13.64 9.64
CA GLU A 84 -10.37 -14.46 8.50
C GLU A 84 -10.14 -13.62 7.23
N THR A 85 -9.09 -13.97 6.49
CA THR A 85 -8.87 -13.43 5.15
C THR A 85 -9.86 -14.05 4.17
N VAL A 86 -10.52 -13.23 3.38
CA VAL A 86 -11.47 -13.70 2.36
C VAL A 86 -10.95 -13.40 0.96
N VAL A 87 -11.00 -14.42 0.11
CA VAL A 87 -10.73 -14.34 -1.33
C VAL A 87 -12.05 -14.44 -2.08
N ILE A 88 -12.33 -13.49 -2.97
CA ILE A 88 -13.53 -13.46 -3.79
C ILE A 88 -13.10 -13.37 -5.26
N PRO A 89 -13.08 -14.50 -6.00
CA PRO A 89 -12.66 -14.53 -7.40
C PRO A 89 -13.59 -13.80 -8.37
N ASP A 90 -14.88 -13.70 -8.02
CA ASP A 90 -15.87 -12.93 -8.78
C ASP A 90 -16.95 -12.37 -7.85
N ILE A 91 -16.98 -11.05 -7.71
CA ILE A 91 -17.92 -10.36 -6.82
C ILE A 91 -19.39 -10.54 -7.23
N ARG A 92 -19.67 -10.90 -8.49
CA ARG A 92 -21.04 -10.94 -9.02
C ARG A 92 -21.82 -12.15 -8.52
N VAL A 93 -21.11 -13.19 -8.07
CA VAL A 93 -21.68 -14.45 -7.61
C VAL A 93 -21.53 -14.66 -6.11
N ASP A 94 -20.77 -13.81 -5.42
CA ASP A 94 -20.61 -13.86 -3.97
C ASP A 94 -21.75 -13.10 -3.27
N SER A 95 -22.56 -13.82 -2.49
CA SER A 95 -23.73 -13.28 -1.79
C SER A 95 -23.39 -12.30 -0.66
N ARG A 96 -22.14 -12.31 -0.18
CA ARG A 96 -21.66 -11.39 0.85
C ARG A 96 -21.38 -10.00 0.29
N ILE A 97 -21.34 -9.84 -1.03
CA ILE A 97 -21.05 -8.56 -1.68
C ILE A 97 -22.32 -7.72 -1.86
N PRO A 98 -22.37 -6.48 -1.30
CA PRO A 98 -23.46 -5.55 -1.56
C PRO A 98 -23.37 -4.99 -2.99
N GLN A 99 -24.00 -5.68 -3.94
CA GLN A 99 -23.91 -5.40 -5.38
C GLN A 99 -24.11 -3.93 -5.76
N LYS A 100 -25.02 -3.21 -5.08
CA LYS A 100 -25.28 -1.79 -5.35
C LYS A 100 -24.05 -0.90 -5.12
N ALA A 101 -23.25 -1.19 -4.10
CA ALA A 101 -22.04 -0.42 -3.77
C ALA A 101 -20.88 -0.70 -4.75
N TYR A 102 -20.82 -1.90 -5.31
CA TYR A 102 -19.74 -2.33 -6.21
C TYR A 102 -20.01 -2.05 -7.69
N ARG A 103 -21.28 -2.02 -8.11
CA ARG A 103 -21.70 -1.74 -9.50
C ARG A 103 -21.03 -0.50 -10.16
N PRO A 104 -20.87 0.65 -9.48
CA PRO A 104 -20.23 1.82 -10.09
C PRO A 104 -18.69 1.74 -10.13
N THR A 105 -18.09 0.70 -9.56
CA THR A 105 -16.63 0.54 -9.44
C THR A 105 -16.07 -0.39 -10.53
N PHE A 106 -14.75 -0.37 -10.69
CA PHE A 106 -14.06 -1.34 -11.56
C PHE A 106 -13.94 -2.74 -10.94
N VAL A 107 -14.18 -2.89 -9.63
CA VAL A 107 -13.85 -4.12 -8.91
C VAL A 107 -14.62 -5.31 -9.49
N ARG A 108 -13.90 -6.40 -9.75
CA ARG A 108 -14.45 -7.68 -10.22
C ARG A 108 -14.05 -8.84 -9.33
N SER A 109 -12.91 -8.77 -8.69
CA SER A 109 -12.49 -9.69 -7.64
C SER A 109 -11.73 -8.93 -6.56
N LEU A 110 -11.61 -9.54 -5.38
CA LEU A 110 -10.91 -8.93 -4.26
C LEU A 110 -10.35 -9.95 -3.27
N VAL A 111 -9.39 -9.47 -2.48
CA VAL A 111 -8.99 -10.06 -1.20
C VAL A 111 -9.26 -9.03 -0.12
N MET A 112 -9.74 -9.49 1.03
CA MET A 112 -9.91 -8.66 2.20
C MET A 112 -9.31 -9.37 3.41
N THR A 113 -8.30 -8.76 4.01
CA THR A 113 -7.47 -9.34 5.06
C THR A 113 -7.61 -8.52 6.34
N PRO A 114 -7.95 -9.11 7.50
CA PRO A 114 -8.03 -8.37 8.74
C PRO A 114 -6.63 -7.92 9.22
N ILE A 115 -6.56 -6.71 9.77
CA ILE A 115 -5.41 -6.20 10.51
C ILE A 115 -5.55 -6.72 11.95
N ARG A 116 -4.74 -7.73 12.28
CA ARG A 116 -4.85 -8.63 13.44
C ARG A 116 -6.06 -9.58 13.32
N ARG A 117 -5.82 -10.88 13.46
CA ARG A 117 -6.89 -11.91 13.36
C ARG A 117 -7.74 -12.02 14.63
N GLU A 118 -7.09 -12.05 15.79
CA GLU A 118 -7.75 -12.33 17.08
C GLU A 118 -8.44 -11.09 17.68
N SER A 119 -7.91 -9.91 17.41
CA SER A 119 -8.48 -8.63 17.87
C SER A 119 -8.40 -7.59 16.74
N PRO A 120 -9.23 -7.74 15.69
CA PRO A 120 -9.15 -6.91 14.51
C PRO A 120 -9.39 -5.44 14.81
N ILE A 121 -8.52 -4.59 14.29
CA ILE A 121 -8.63 -3.12 14.40
C ILE A 121 -8.93 -2.46 13.05
N GLY A 122 -8.92 -3.26 11.98
CA GLY A 122 -9.04 -2.79 10.61
C GLY A 122 -8.91 -3.94 9.61
N ALA A 123 -8.89 -3.59 8.32
CA ALA A 123 -8.69 -4.53 7.24
C ALA A 123 -7.90 -3.90 6.08
N ILE A 124 -7.21 -4.74 5.31
CA ILE A 124 -6.54 -4.40 4.07
C ILE A 124 -7.34 -5.02 2.94
N GLY A 125 -7.76 -4.21 1.96
CA GLY A 125 -8.41 -4.68 0.75
C GLY A 125 -7.48 -4.57 -0.45
N ALA A 126 -7.46 -5.59 -1.31
CA ALA A 126 -6.85 -5.56 -2.64
C ALA A 126 -7.92 -5.88 -3.69
N TYR A 127 -7.95 -5.12 -4.79
CA TYR A 127 -9.02 -5.14 -5.78
C TYR A 127 -8.47 -5.28 -7.20
N TRP A 128 -9.08 -6.16 -8.00
CA TRP A 128 -8.76 -6.30 -9.41
C TRP A 128 -9.96 -5.95 -10.30
N ALA A 129 -9.67 -5.37 -11.48
CA ALA A 129 -10.65 -5.05 -12.50
C ALA A 129 -11.11 -6.27 -13.33
N LEU A 130 -10.51 -7.43 -13.06
CA LEU A 130 -10.78 -8.72 -13.70
C LEU A 130 -11.06 -9.77 -12.63
N CYS A 131 -11.66 -10.90 -13.03
CA CYS A 131 -11.76 -12.03 -12.13
C CYS A 131 -10.35 -12.59 -11.88
N HIS A 132 -9.93 -12.58 -10.63
CA HIS A 132 -8.62 -13.04 -10.16
C HIS A 132 -8.83 -13.87 -8.92
N CYS A 133 -8.39 -15.13 -8.95
CA CYS A 133 -8.32 -15.98 -7.77
C CYS A 133 -6.95 -15.77 -7.13
N ALA A 134 -6.91 -15.02 -6.04
CA ALA A 134 -5.65 -14.74 -5.36
C ALA A 134 -4.96 -16.04 -4.93
N THR A 135 -3.66 -16.09 -5.16
CA THR A 135 -2.81 -17.23 -4.79
C THR A 135 -2.47 -17.20 -3.30
N ASP A 136 -2.04 -18.33 -2.75
CA ASP A 136 -1.61 -18.42 -1.35
C ASP A 136 -0.45 -17.46 -1.04
N VAL A 137 0.42 -17.19 -2.03
CA VAL A 137 1.52 -16.22 -1.89
C VAL A 137 0.99 -14.79 -1.77
N GLU A 138 0.02 -14.40 -2.62
CA GLU A 138 -0.60 -13.08 -2.55
C GLU A 138 -1.39 -12.88 -1.25
N VAL A 139 -2.12 -13.92 -0.81
CA VAL A 139 -2.84 -13.91 0.46
C VAL A 139 -1.85 -13.78 1.61
N GLY A 140 -0.78 -14.60 1.63
CA GLY A 140 0.24 -14.55 2.67
C GLY A 140 0.96 -13.20 2.75
N ALA A 141 1.22 -12.57 1.61
CA ALA A 141 1.79 -11.22 1.55
C ALA A 141 0.90 -10.17 2.23
N LEU A 142 -0.41 -10.19 1.95
CA LEU A 142 -1.37 -9.26 2.57
C LEU A 142 -1.54 -9.54 4.07
N GLU A 143 -1.49 -10.81 4.48
CA GLU A 143 -1.57 -11.21 5.88
C GLU A 143 -0.34 -10.80 6.69
N ALA A 144 0.86 -10.95 6.12
CA ALA A 144 2.10 -10.47 6.72
C ALA A 144 2.08 -8.95 6.89
N LEU A 145 1.61 -8.22 5.86
CA LEU A 145 1.43 -6.77 5.93
C LEU A 145 0.42 -6.37 7.01
N GLY A 146 -0.72 -7.06 7.09
CA GLY A 146 -1.75 -6.83 8.10
C GLY A 146 -1.26 -7.09 9.53
N ALA A 147 -0.46 -8.14 9.73
CA ALA A 147 0.16 -8.44 11.01
C ALA A 147 1.15 -7.35 11.43
N ALA A 148 2.05 -6.93 10.53
CA ALA A 148 3.04 -5.89 10.82
C ALA A 148 2.40 -4.53 11.11
N ALA A 149 1.41 -4.12 10.30
CA ALA A 149 0.68 -2.88 10.52
C ALA A 149 -0.05 -2.89 11.88
N GLY A 150 -0.72 -4.00 12.20
CA GLY A 150 -1.42 -4.17 13.47
C GLY A 150 -0.51 -4.12 14.69
N GLU A 151 0.69 -4.70 14.59
CA GLU A 151 1.70 -4.64 15.65
C GLU A 151 2.18 -3.20 15.88
N VAL A 152 2.57 -2.49 14.81
CA VAL A 152 3.05 -1.10 14.90
C VAL A 152 1.98 -0.18 15.49
N MET A 153 0.73 -0.30 15.04
CA MET A 153 -0.37 0.52 15.54
C MET A 153 -0.59 0.32 17.04
N VAL A 154 -0.59 -0.93 17.51
CA VAL A 154 -0.79 -1.23 18.94
C VAL A 154 0.43 -0.85 19.77
N HIS A 155 1.64 -1.22 19.34
CA HIS A 155 2.87 -0.95 20.08
C HIS A 155 3.10 0.56 20.27
N ARG A 156 2.80 1.37 19.25
CA ARG A 156 2.97 2.83 19.30
C ARG A 156 1.76 3.59 19.83
N GLY A 157 0.66 2.90 20.15
CA GLY A 157 -0.59 3.53 20.59
C GLY A 157 -1.20 4.45 19.53
N LEU A 158 -1.03 4.12 18.24
CA LEU A 158 -1.65 4.86 17.15
C LEU A 158 -3.17 4.65 17.20
N PRO A 159 -3.96 5.68 16.85
CA PRO A 159 -5.40 5.58 16.95
C PRO A 159 -5.95 4.52 15.97
N SER A 160 -6.88 3.71 16.46
CA SER A 160 -7.70 2.81 15.63
C SER A 160 -8.98 3.48 15.13
N THR A 161 -9.07 4.80 15.30
CA THR A 161 -10.15 5.66 14.83
C THR A 161 -9.54 6.81 14.05
N ALA A 162 -10.17 7.21 12.95
CA ALA A 162 -9.70 8.31 12.16
C ALA A 162 -9.98 9.67 12.83
N PRO A 163 -9.11 10.66 12.62
CA PRO A 163 -9.42 12.04 12.98
C PRO A 163 -10.62 12.56 12.15
N PRO A 164 -11.38 13.56 12.65
CA PRO A 164 -12.40 14.24 11.84
C PRO A 164 -11.74 14.82 10.57
N TYR A 165 -12.28 14.45 9.41
CA TYR A 165 -11.62 14.60 8.12
C TYR A 165 -11.22 16.05 7.79
N ALA A 166 -9.94 16.26 7.48
CA ALA A 166 -9.46 17.37 6.65
C ALA A 166 -8.95 16.76 5.33
N PRO A 167 -9.36 17.25 4.15
CA PRO A 167 -8.94 16.66 2.88
C PRO A 167 -7.43 16.75 2.70
N LEU A 168 -6.77 15.61 2.55
CA LEU A 168 -5.36 15.56 2.14
C LEU A 168 -5.27 15.71 0.62
N VAL A 169 -4.54 16.72 0.19
CA VAL A 169 -4.06 16.89 -1.18
C VAL A 169 -3.11 15.74 -1.54
N ASN A 170 -3.30 15.14 -2.72
CA ASN A 170 -2.48 14.04 -3.23
C ASN A 170 -0.99 14.40 -3.22
N ALA A 171 -0.23 13.89 -2.25
CA ALA A 171 1.22 13.85 -2.29
C ALA A 171 1.65 12.42 -2.66
N CYS A 172 1.43 12.04 -3.91
CA CYS A 172 2.06 10.83 -4.44
C CYS A 172 3.49 11.20 -4.87
N VAL A 173 4.46 10.40 -4.41
CA VAL A 173 5.89 10.36 -4.78
C VAL A 173 6.82 11.36 -4.08
N ARG A 174 7.49 10.92 -3.01
CA ARG A 174 8.91 11.27 -2.85
C ARG A 174 9.74 10.14 -3.43
N PRO A 175 10.56 10.37 -4.48
CA PRO A 175 11.55 9.39 -4.87
C PRO A 175 12.57 9.24 -3.73
N THR A 176 12.99 8.01 -3.47
CA THR A 176 14.13 7.69 -2.62
C THR A 176 15.33 8.55 -3.05
N PRO A 177 16.02 9.27 -2.14
CA PRO A 177 17.25 9.94 -2.54
C PRO A 177 18.25 8.87 -2.99
N ALA A 178 18.71 8.99 -4.24
CA ALA A 178 19.77 8.15 -4.76
C ALA A 178 20.99 8.23 -3.83
N ALA A 179 21.57 7.07 -3.50
CA ALA A 179 22.77 6.98 -2.69
C ALA A 179 23.86 7.91 -3.26
N SER A 180 24.27 8.90 -2.47
CA SER A 180 25.36 9.80 -2.82
C SER A 180 26.66 9.00 -2.85
N GLY A 181 27.10 8.60 -4.04
CA GLY A 181 28.44 8.07 -4.25
C GLY A 181 29.46 9.17 -4.03
N SER A 182 30.12 9.20 -2.87
CA SER A 182 31.32 10.01 -2.67
C SER A 182 32.52 9.29 -3.31
N ARG A 183 32.88 9.66 -4.54
CA ARG A 183 34.27 9.50 -5.00
C ARG A 183 35.06 10.72 -4.56
N ALA A 184 35.89 10.55 -3.55
CA ALA A 184 36.96 11.48 -3.23
C ALA A 184 37.99 11.47 -4.36
N ALA A 185 38.23 12.62 -4.97
CA ALA A 185 39.43 12.89 -5.75
C ALA A 185 40.03 14.20 -5.23
N SER A 186 41.07 14.05 -4.41
CA SER A 186 41.87 15.13 -3.86
C SER A 186 42.73 15.78 -4.96
N ALA A 187 42.85 17.10 -4.85
CA ALA A 187 43.60 17.99 -5.72
C ALA A 187 45.09 17.64 -5.86
N GLY A 188 45.61 17.89 -7.07
CA GLY A 188 47.03 18.02 -7.36
C GLY A 188 47.24 19.12 -8.39
N THR A 189 47.58 20.31 -7.91
CA THR A 189 48.03 21.46 -8.70
C THR A 189 49.48 21.27 -9.17
N GLY A 190 49.73 21.46 -10.47
CA GLY A 190 51.07 21.52 -11.05
C GLY A 190 51.02 22.09 -12.48
N ALA A 191 51.73 23.20 -12.68
CA ALA A 191 51.70 24.09 -13.84
C ALA A 191 52.42 23.51 -15.11
N PRO A 192 52.41 24.22 -16.27
CA PRO A 192 52.56 23.62 -17.60
C PRO A 192 54.01 23.54 -18.08
N ALA A 193 54.25 22.70 -19.11
CA ALA A 193 55.47 22.71 -19.90
C ALA A 193 55.16 22.58 -21.40
N ASP A 194 55.94 23.32 -22.17
CA ASP A 194 56.02 23.47 -23.62
C ASP A 194 55.83 22.21 -24.48
N GLY A 195 55.32 22.41 -25.70
CA GLY A 195 55.38 21.38 -26.74
C GLY A 195 54.69 21.77 -28.04
N ARG A 196 55.49 22.21 -29.02
CA ARG A 196 55.12 22.76 -30.33
C ARG A 196 54.36 21.82 -31.29
N CYS A 197 53.79 22.50 -32.29
CA CYS A 197 53.72 22.16 -33.72
C CYS A 197 52.63 21.19 -34.25
N GLY A 198 51.86 21.70 -35.21
CA GLY A 198 51.47 20.93 -36.40
C GLY A 198 50.07 21.17 -36.95
N VAL A 199 49.97 22.06 -37.96
CA VAL A 199 49.21 21.96 -39.25
C VAL A 199 48.11 20.87 -39.35
N GLY A 200 46.92 21.10 -39.91
CA GLY A 200 46.49 22.02 -40.96
C GLY A 200 44.98 21.86 -41.29
N ARG A 201 44.53 22.65 -42.27
CA ARG A 201 43.12 22.86 -42.69
C ARG A 201 42.63 21.83 -43.72
N GLY A 202 41.31 21.78 -43.91
CA GLY A 202 40.58 21.21 -45.06
C GLY A 202 39.92 19.87 -44.71
N TRP A 203 38.62 19.64 -44.86
CA TRP A 203 37.60 20.21 -45.74
C TRP A 203 36.25 20.29 -45.01
#